data_AF-A0A6M2CT54-F1
#
_entry.id   AF-A0A6M2CT54-F1
#
_cell.length_a   1.000
_cell.length_b   1.000
_cell.length_c   1.000
_cell.angle_alpha   90.00
_cell.angle_beta   90.00
_cell.angle_gamma   90.00
#
_symmetry.space_group_name_H-M   'P 1'
#
loop_
_entity.id
_entity.type
_entity.pdbx_description
1 polymer ?
#
loop_
_entity_poly.entity_id
_entity_poly.type
_entity_poly.pdbx_seq_one_letter_code
_entity_poly.pdbx_strand_id
1 'polypeptide(L)'
;MINKSAQEIYRTFKQEIAKERIYDNTRGSSVLFEARTGVLRTKTYRAKYEAVDTVCSECGEEEQTAEHLLMFCKGLHPIVQDDGT
;
A
#
# COMPACT_ATOMS: atom_id res chain seq x y z
N MET A 1 13.92 6.67 30.02
CA MET A 1 13.02 6.35 28.89
C MET A 1 12.48 7.65 28.33
N ILE A 2 12.70 7.93 27.05
CA ILE A 2 12.15 9.12 26.40
C ILE A 2 10.67 8.85 26.16
N ASN A 3 9.82 9.34 27.04
CA ASN A 3 8.36 9.27 26.90
C ASN A 3 7.91 10.44 26.02
N LYS A 4 8.20 10.38 24.72
CA LYS A 4 7.65 11.33 23.76
C LYS A 4 6.34 10.73 23.27
N SER A 5 5.23 11.37 23.62
CA SER A 5 3.93 11.00 23.08
C SER A 5 3.96 11.07 21.55
N ALA A 6 3.17 10.23 20.88
CA ALA A 6 3.04 10.29 19.41
C ALA A 6 2.70 11.71 18.93
N GLN A 7 1.96 12.46 19.74
CA GLN A 7 1.60 13.85 19.47
C GLN A 7 2.80 14.80 19.54
N GLU A 8 3.71 14.66 20.50
CA GLU A 8 4.93 15.47 20.58
C GLU A 8 5.88 15.20 19.41
N ILE A 9 6.00 13.93 18.99
CA ILE A 9 6.77 13.56 17.80
C ILE A 9 6.14 14.22 16.58
N TYR A 10 4.83 14.08 16.39
CA TYR A 10 4.12 14.71 15.29
C TYR A 10 4.35 16.23 15.25
N ARG A 11 4.14 16.92 16.38
CA ARG A 11 4.32 18.37 16.50
C ARG A 11 5.75 18.81 16.21
N THR A 12 6.75 18.00 16.56
CA THR A 12 8.16 18.34 16.38
C THR A 12 8.63 18.13 14.95
N PHE A 13 8.14 17.10 14.26
CA PHE A 13 8.70 16.66 12.97
C PHE A 13 7.79 16.91 11.76
N LYS A 14 6.48 17.13 11.94
CA LYS A 14 5.58 17.45 10.82
C LYS A 14 5.86 18.89 10.36
N GLN A 15 6.43 19.02 9.17
CA GLN A 15 6.80 20.32 8.58
C GLN A 15 5.57 21.10 8.07
N GLU A 16 4.57 20.41 7.53
CA GLU A 16 3.37 21.02 6.93
C GLU A 16 2.14 20.13 7.15
N ILE A 17 0.97 20.71 7.40
CA ILE A 17 -0.30 19.96 7.45
C ILE A 17 -0.88 19.86 6.03
N ALA A 18 -0.36 18.93 5.23
CA ALA A 18 -0.79 18.69 3.86
C ALA A 18 -0.96 17.19 3.55
N LYS A 19 -1.62 16.90 2.42
CA LYS A 19 -1.77 15.54 1.88
C LYS A 19 -0.38 15.01 1.49
N GLU A 20 -0.05 13.81 1.96
CA GLU A 20 1.18 13.13 1.58
C GLU A 20 1.15 12.78 0.08
N ARG A 21 2.18 13.19 -0.65
CA ARG A 21 2.26 12.96 -2.11
C ARG A 21 2.41 11.49 -2.48
N ILE A 22 2.86 10.64 -1.55
CA ILE A 22 3.03 9.20 -1.79
C ILE A 22 1.70 8.42 -1.88
N TYR A 23 0.58 9.04 -1.52
CA TYR A 23 -0.76 8.43 -1.65
C TYR A 23 -1.65 9.32 -2.53
N ASP A 24 -2.09 8.78 -3.66
CA ASP A 24 -2.88 9.50 -4.66
C ASP A 24 -4.40 9.18 -4.57
N ASN A 25 -4.85 8.47 -3.52
CA ASN A 25 -6.22 7.93 -3.37
C ASN A 25 -6.63 6.95 -4.48
N THR A 26 -5.69 6.46 -5.29
CA THR A 26 -5.95 5.37 -6.22
C THR A 26 -6.00 4.03 -5.48
N ARG A 27 -6.43 3.00 -6.19
CA ARG A 27 -6.30 1.61 -5.76
C ARG A 27 -4.86 1.26 -5.38
N GLY A 28 -3.88 1.71 -6.17
CA GLY A 28 -2.46 1.51 -5.89
C GLY A 28 -2.03 2.11 -4.55
N SER A 29 -2.51 3.31 -4.21
CA SER A 29 -2.22 3.91 -2.90
C SER A 29 -2.80 3.15 -1.72
N SER A 30 -3.99 2.55 -1.88
CA SER A 30 -4.59 1.70 -0.85
C SER A 30 -3.77 0.42 -0.64
N VAL A 31 -3.37 -0.24 -1.73
CA VAL A 31 -2.51 -1.43 -1.68
C VAL A 31 -1.15 -1.10 -1.04
N LEU A 32 -0.54 0.03 -1.41
CA LEU A 32 0.73 0.47 -0.83
C LEU A 32 0.62 0.76 0.67
N PHE A 33 -0.47 1.40 1.10
CA PHE A 33 -0.74 1.63 2.51
C PHE A 33 -0.83 0.30 3.27
N GLU A 34 -1.66 -0.63 2.79
CA GLU A 34 -1.84 -1.92 3.46
C GLU A 34 -0.55 -2.73 3.54
N ALA A 35 0.26 -2.72 2.48
CA ALA A 35 1.57 -3.36 2.46
C ALA A 35 2.51 -2.74 3.49
N ARG A 36 2.59 -1.42 3.54
CA ARG A 36 3.46 -0.69 4.47
C ARG A 36 3.08 -0.90 5.93
N THR A 37 1.79 -1.05 6.24
CA THR A 37 1.32 -1.30 7.61
C THR A 37 1.23 -2.78 7.97
N GLY A 38 1.61 -3.69 7.06
CA GLY A 38 1.57 -5.14 7.31
C GLY A 38 0.16 -5.73 7.38
N VAL A 39 -0.83 -5.07 6.77
CA VAL A 39 -2.24 -5.50 6.76
C VAL A 39 -2.73 -5.89 5.37
N LEU A 40 -1.82 -6.02 4.39
CA LEU A 40 -2.15 -6.39 3.01
C LEU A 40 -2.85 -7.74 2.96
N ARG A 41 -4.11 -7.71 2.52
CA ARG A 41 -4.96 -8.91 2.43
C ARG A 41 -4.84 -9.55 1.05
N THR A 42 -3.82 -10.36 0.86
CA THR A 42 -3.65 -11.09 -0.40
C THR A 42 -4.64 -12.25 -0.51
N LYS A 43 -5.11 -12.59 -1.72
CA LYS A 43 -5.91 -13.80 -1.93
C LYS A 43 -5.16 -15.08 -1.55
N THR A 44 -3.85 -15.14 -1.77
CA THR A 44 -3.00 -16.25 -1.31
C THR A 44 -3.01 -16.42 0.21
N TYR A 45 -3.12 -15.32 0.98
CA TYR A 45 -3.31 -15.39 2.42
C TYR A 45 -4.73 -15.88 2.78
N ARG A 46 -5.77 -15.35 2.12
CA ARG A 46 -7.17 -15.77 2.36
C ARG A 46 -7.42 -17.24 2.03
N ALA A 47 -6.79 -17.77 0.98
CA ALA A 47 -6.90 -19.16 0.56
C ALA A 47 -6.47 -20.18 1.63
N LYS A 48 -5.72 -19.74 2.66
CA LYS A 48 -5.38 -20.58 3.82
C LYS A 48 -6.57 -20.86 4.75
N TYR A 49 -7.59 -20.03 4.72
CA TYR A 49 -8.73 -20.06 5.64
C TYR A 49 -10.07 -20.23 4.93
N GLU A 50 -10.14 -19.92 3.64
CA GLU A 50 -11.35 -19.97 2.81
C GLU A 50 -11.05 -20.66 1.48
N ALA A 51 -12.01 -21.41 0.93
CA ALA A 51 -11.90 -21.99 -0.42
C ALA A 51 -12.16 -20.92 -1.49
N VAL A 52 -11.16 -20.06 -1.71
CA VAL A 52 -11.17 -18.98 -2.70
C VAL A 52 -10.06 -19.17 -3.72
N ASP A 53 -10.23 -18.63 -4.92
CA ASP A 53 -9.16 -18.59 -5.92
C ASP A 53 -8.02 -17.68 -5.47
N THR A 54 -6.82 -17.98 -5.94
CA THR A 54 -5.62 -17.17 -5.66
C THR A 54 -5.33 -16.14 -6.75
N VAL A 55 -6.12 -16.06 -7.82
CA VAL A 55 -5.82 -15.22 -9.00
C VAL A 55 -5.95 -13.74 -8.65
N CYS A 56 -4.96 -12.95 -9.04
CA CYS A 56 -4.90 -11.51 -8.79
C CYS A 56 -6.15 -10.79 -9.29
N SER A 57 -6.85 -10.11 -8.38
CA SER A 57 -8.03 -9.32 -8.73
C SER A 57 -7.72 -8.10 -9.60
N GLU A 58 -6.46 -7.67 -9.64
CA GLU A 58 -6.05 -6.45 -10.33
C GLU A 58 -5.61 -6.74 -11.78
N CYS A 59 -4.83 -7.81 -12.03
CA CYS A 59 -4.41 -8.18 -13.39
C CYS A 59 -5.10 -9.42 -13.97
N GLY A 60 -5.64 -10.32 -13.14
CA GLY A 60 -6.28 -11.56 -13.60
C GLY A 60 -5.34 -12.66 -14.12
N GLU A 61 -4.01 -12.47 -14.09
CA GLU A 61 -3.05 -13.38 -14.74
C GLU A 61 -2.35 -14.34 -13.76
N GLU A 62 -1.83 -13.83 -12.64
CA GLU A 62 -0.98 -14.59 -11.71
C GLU A 62 -1.61 -14.70 -10.32
N GLU A 63 -1.00 -15.50 -9.44
CA GLU A 63 -1.40 -15.54 -8.04
C GLU A 63 -1.19 -14.18 -7.36
N GLN A 64 -2.18 -13.76 -6.58
CA GLN A 64 -2.12 -12.55 -5.79
C GLN A 64 -1.24 -12.77 -4.56
N THR A 65 0.07 -12.61 -4.72
CA THR A 65 1.03 -12.51 -3.62
C THR A 65 1.35 -11.04 -3.33
N ALA A 66 1.97 -10.77 -2.18
CA ALA A 66 2.46 -9.42 -1.87
C ALA A 66 3.54 -8.98 -2.86
N GLU A 67 4.44 -9.89 -3.22
CA GLU A 67 5.48 -9.67 -4.24
C GLU A 67 4.87 -9.35 -5.60
N HIS A 68 3.88 -10.12 -6.06
CA HIS A 68 3.17 -9.84 -7.30
C HIS A 68 2.54 -8.44 -7.27
N LEU A 69 1.73 -8.12 -6.25
CA LEU A 69 1.04 -6.83 -6.14
C LEU A 69 2.00 -5.64 -6.11
N LEU A 70 3.15 -5.76 -5.45
CA LEU A 70 4.08 -4.65 -5.25
C LEU A 70 5.09 -4.49 -6.39
N MET A 71 5.52 -5.58 -7.01
CA MET A 71 6.66 -5.57 -7.93
C MET A 71 6.28 -5.86 -9.39
N PHE A 72 5.24 -6.67 -9.62
CA PHE A 72 5.01 -7.28 -10.94
C PHE A 72 3.59 -7.07 -11.50
N CYS A 73 2.65 -6.60 -10.69
CA CYS A 73 1.26 -6.51 -11.08
C CYS A 73 1.04 -5.43 -12.13
N LYS A 74 0.83 -5.84 -13.39
CA LYS A 74 0.54 -4.93 -14.50
C LYS A 74 -0.79 -4.18 -14.35
N GLY A 75 -1.71 -4.70 -13.53
CA GLY A 75 -2.99 -4.04 -13.24
C GLY A 75 -2.83 -2.86 -12.28
N LEU A 76 -1.70 -2.75 -11.59
CA LEU A 76 -1.36 -1.64 -10.70
C LEU A 76 -0.32 -0.75 -11.38
N HIS A 77 -0.77 0.42 -11.84
CA HIS A 77 0.13 1.43 -12.38
C HIS A 77 0.40 2.49 -11.31
N PRO A 78 1.65 2.67 -10.85
CA PRO A 78 1.99 3.87 -10.12
C PRO A 78 1.80 5.07 -11.06
N ILE A 79 1.02 6.06 -10.63
CA ILE A 79 0.97 7.34 -11.34
C ILE A 79 2.37 7.93 -11.22
N VAL A 80 3.06 8.07 -12.36
CA VAL A 80 4.28 8.87 -12.42
C VAL A 80 3.83 10.29 -12.09
N GLN A 81 4.22 10.79 -10.91
CA GLN A 81 4.08 12.22 -10.66
C GLN A 81 5.03 12.89 -11.63
N ASP A 82 4.49 13.54 -12.65
CA ASP A 82 5.27 14.47 -13.46
C ASP A 82 5.66 15.60 -12.52
N ASP A 83 6.89 15.55 -12.04
CA ASP A 83 7.53 16.62 -11.29
C ASP A 83 7.80 17.75 -12.29
N GLY A 84 6.72 18.40 -12.74
CA GLY A 84 6.77 19.55 -13.62
C GLY A 84 7.86 20.49 -13.15
N THR A 85 8.75 20.80 -14.09
CA THR A 85 9.98 21.60 -13.94
C THR A 85 9.73 22.92 -13.23
#